data_AF-A0A1Y5N5F9-F1
#
_entry.id   AF-A0A1Y5N5F9-F1
#
_cell.length_a   1.000
_cell.length_b   1.000
_cell.length_c   1.000
_cell.angle_alpha   90.00
_cell.angle_beta   90.00
_cell.angle_gamma   90.00
#
_symmetry.space_group_name_H-M   'P 1'
#
loop_
_entity.id
_entity.type
_entity.pdbx_description
1 polymer ?
#
loop_
_entity_poly.entity_id
_entity_poly.type
_entity_poly.pdbx_seq_one_letter_code
_entity_poly.pdbx_strand_id
1 'polypeptide(L)'
;MVKECQNWVDLRKQIEYISENIDVGLIRKVATLDDEALRLCFCVMICEWLKGVKFIPTKQARVKLATALKEKGVDKKRVKELTNVSRSTIYRVGHENDER
;
A
#
# COMPACT_ATOMS: atom_id res chain seq x y z
N MET A 1 -32.04 7.16 -3.99
CA MET A 1 -30.86 6.47 -3.41
C MET A 1 -29.76 7.50 -3.20
N VAL A 2 -29.52 7.89 -1.95
CA VAL A 2 -28.40 8.77 -1.61
C VAL A 2 -27.12 7.93 -1.80
N LYS A 3 -26.24 8.34 -2.71
CA LYS A 3 -24.87 7.81 -2.77
C LYS A 3 -24.23 8.20 -1.44
N GLU A 4 -24.05 7.25 -0.53
CA GLU A 4 -23.21 7.47 0.64
C GLU A 4 -21.81 7.84 0.16
N CYS A 5 -21.44 9.12 0.33
CA CYS A 5 -20.08 9.57 0.12
C CYS A 5 -19.21 8.95 1.21
N GLN A 6 -18.48 7.87 0.89
CA GLN A 6 -17.50 7.28 1.79
C GLN A 6 -16.52 8.38 2.24
N ASN A 7 -16.46 8.67 3.54
CA ASN A 7 -15.59 9.71 4.07
C ASN A 7 -14.13 9.22 4.10
N TRP A 8 -13.17 10.14 3.98
CA TRP A 8 -11.72 9.91 4.09
C TRP A 8 -11.31 9.16 5.36
N VAL A 9 -12.04 9.35 6.45
CA VAL A 9 -11.80 8.64 7.72
C VAL A 9 -12.05 7.14 7.58
N ASP A 10 -13.12 6.74 6.88
CA ASP A 10 -13.46 5.33 6.70
C ASP A 10 -12.47 4.64 5.76
N LEU A 11 -12.05 5.34 4.71
CA LEU A 11 -11.04 4.90 3.76
C LEU A 11 -9.68 4.68 4.42
N ARG A 12 -9.28 5.58 5.33
CA ARG A 12 -8.03 5.44 6.10
C ARG A 12 -8.07 4.22 7.02
N LYS A 13 -9.18 4.01 7.74
CA LYS A 13 -9.37 2.85 8.62
C LYS A 13 -9.31 1.53 7.85
N GLN A 14 -9.82 1.48 6.62
CA GLN A 14 -9.72 0.30 5.76
C GLN A 14 -8.27 -0.02 5.37
N ILE A 15 -7.47 0.99 4.99
CA ILE A 15 -6.05 0.79 4.67
C ILE A 15 -5.26 0.31 5.90
N GLU A 16 -5.50 0.94 7.06
CA GLU A 16 -4.85 0.58 8.33
C GLU A 16 -5.21 -0.86 8.71
N TYR A 17 -6.49 -1.23 8.64
CA TYR A 17 -6.96 -2.60 8.87
C TYR A 17 -6.26 -3.62 7.95
N ILE A 18 -6.19 -3.37 6.64
CA ILE A 18 -5.50 -4.27 5.70
C ILE A 18 -4.03 -4.40 6.11
N SER A 19 -3.37 -3.29 6.40
CA SER A 19 -1.93 -3.29 6.75
C SER A 19 -1.64 -4.04 8.04
N GLU A 20 -2.51 -3.93 9.06
CA GLU A 20 -2.37 -4.60 10.35
C GLU A 20 -2.60 -6.12 10.26
N ASN A 21 -3.40 -6.56 9.29
CA ASN A 21 -3.70 -7.98 9.08
C ASN A 21 -2.69 -8.69 8.15
N ILE A 22 -1.62 -8.01 7.72
CA ILE A 22 -0.55 -8.64 6.95
C ILE A 22 0.28 -9.54 7.88
N ASP A 23 0.09 -10.86 7.79
CA ASP A 23 0.96 -11.83 8.47
C ASP A 23 2.33 -11.92 7.78
N VAL A 24 3.27 -11.10 8.24
CA VAL A 24 4.66 -11.08 7.78
C VAL A 24 5.37 -12.40 8.06
N GLY A 25 4.99 -13.12 9.12
CA GLY A 25 5.56 -14.41 9.48
C GLY A 25 5.21 -15.48 8.46
N LEU A 26 3.94 -15.54 8.05
CA LEU A 26 3.47 -16.40 6.97
C LEU A 26 4.18 -16.06 5.65
N ILE A 27 4.21 -14.78 5.26
CA ILE A 27 4.86 -14.35 4.02
C ILE A 27 6.32 -14.79 3.98
N ARG A 28 7.07 -14.63 5.07
CA ARG A 28 8.48 -15.07 5.15
C ARG A 28 8.64 -16.58 4.98
N LYS A 29 7.76 -17.37 5.59
CA LYS A 29 7.78 -18.85 5.47
C LYS A 29 7.44 -19.30 4.06
N VAL A 30 6.47 -18.65 3.42
CA VAL A 30 6.07 -18.99 2.05
C VAL A 30 7.13 -18.55 1.04
N ALA A 31 7.78 -17.41 1.26
CA ALA A 31 8.86 -16.91 0.41
C ALA A 31 10.09 -17.83 0.35
N THR A 32 10.23 -18.81 1.25
CA THR A 32 11.31 -19.80 1.19
C THR A 32 10.98 -21.00 0.31
N LEU A 33 9.74 -21.12 -0.20
CA LEU A 33 9.29 -22.22 -1.04
C LEU A 33 9.54 -21.92 -2.52
N ASP A 34 8.63 -21.20 -3.16
CA ASP A 34 8.74 -20.74 -4.54
C ASP A 34 7.80 -19.53 -4.79
N ASP A 35 7.94 -18.92 -5.97
CA ASP A 35 7.14 -17.75 -6.37
C ASP A 35 5.64 -18.06 -6.47
N GLU A 36 5.26 -19.30 -6.78
CA GLU A 36 3.86 -19.69 -6.92
C GLU A 36 3.19 -19.80 -5.54
N ALA A 37 3.89 -20.36 -4.56
CA ALA A 37 3.44 -20.37 -3.17
C ALA A 37 3.23 -18.94 -2.66
N LEU A 38 4.16 -18.03 -2.97
CA LEU A 38 4.05 -16.62 -2.60
C LEU A 38 2.82 -15.96 -3.25
N ARG A 39 2.59 -16.24 -4.53
CA ARG A 39 1.41 -15.76 -5.27
C ARG A 39 0.12 -16.27 -4.65
N LEU A 40 0.03 -17.55 -4.31
CA LEU A 40 -1.14 -18.17 -3.68
C LEU A 40 -1.41 -17.59 -2.28
N CYS A 41 -0.36 -17.38 -1.48
CA CYS A 41 -0.47 -16.75 -0.17
C CYS A 41 -1.09 -15.36 -0.27
N PHE A 42 -0.58 -14.51 -1.17
CA PHE A 42 -1.18 -13.18 -1.38
C PHE A 42 -2.61 -13.26 -1.91
N CYS A 43 -2.91 -14.22 -2.79
CA CYS A 43 -4.27 -14.44 -3.29
C CYS A 43 -5.26 -14.70 -2.16
N VAL A 44 -4.93 -15.62 -1.24
CA VAL A 44 -5.77 -15.94 -0.07
C VAL A 44 -5.95 -14.72 0.83
N MET A 45 -4.86 -14.05 1.20
CA MET A 45 -4.91 -12.86 2.07
C MET A 45 -5.77 -11.75 1.45
N ILE A 46 -5.60 -11.49 0.14
CA ILE A 46 -6.43 -10.52 -0.59
C ILE A 46 -7.89 -10.94 -0.56
N CYS A 47 -8.22 -12.20 -0.88
CA CYS A 47 -9.59 -12.68 -0.86
C CYS A 47 -10.28 -12.50 0.51
N GLU A 48 -9.55 -12.66 1.61
CA GLU A 48 -10.08 -12.44 2.96
C GLU A 48 -10.35 -10.96 3.23
N TRP A 49 -9.41 -10.08 2.86
CA TRP A 49 -9.53 -8.64 3.10
C TRP A 49 -10.56 -7.96 2.20
N LEU A 50 -10.80 -8.49 1.00
CA LEU A 50 -11.74 -7.93 0.03
C LEU A 50 -13.20 -8.34 0.29
N LYS A 51 -13.48 -9.24 1.23
CA LYS A 51 -14.87 -9.64 1.54
C LYS A 51 -15.69 -8.41 1.93
N GLY A 52 -16.65 -8.04 1.08
CA GLY A 52 -17.55 -6.91 1.32
C GLY A 52 -16.98 -5.52 0.97
N VAL A 53 -15.75 -5.42 0.48
CA VAL A 53 -15.13 -4.14 0.09
C VAL A 53 -15.53 -3.76 -1.33
N LYS A 54 -16.27 -2.65 -1.50
CA LYS A 54 -16.67 -2.13 -2.82
C LYS A 54 -15.56 -1.36 -3.54
N PHE A 55 -14.63 -0.77 -2.80
CA PHE A 55 -13.55 0.07 -3.34
C PHE A 55 -12.37 0.14 -2.38
N ILE A 56 -11.14 -0.04 -2.87
CA ILE A 56 -9.92 0.22 -2.09
C ILE A 56 -9.21 1.49 -2.58
N PRO A 57 -9.06 2.50 -1.71
CA PRO A 57 -8.26 3.67 -2.00
C PRO A 57 -6.75 3.32 -2.03
N THR A 58 -6.14 3.24 -3.21
CA THR A 58 -4.71 2.87 -3.33
C THR A 58 -3.74 4.06 -3.30
N LYS A 59 -4.22 5.28 -3.55
CA LYS A 59 -3.36 6.48 -3.70
C LYS A 59 -2.53 6.76 -2.45
N GLN A 60 -3.15 6.72 -1.26
CA GLN A 60 -2.44 6.99 0.00
C GLN A 60 -1.43 5.89 0.33
N ALA A 61 -1.77 4.62 0.08
CA ALA A 61 -0.86 3.49 0.27
C ALA A 61 0.38 3.61 -0.64
N ARG A 62 0.19 4.00 -1.91
CA ARG A 62 1.29 4.25 -2.85
C ARG A 62 2.20 5.40 -2.41
N VAL A 63 1.62 6.47 -1.87
CA VAL A 63 2.38 7.61 -1.31
C VAL A 63 3.18 7.19 -0.07
N LYS A 64 2.58 6.43 0.85
CA LYS A 64 3.28 5.86 2.02
C LYS A 64 4.47 5.01 1.58
N LEU A 65 4.27 4.13 0.60
CA LEU A 65 5.35 3.30 0.04
C LEU A 65 6.46 4.17 -0.60
N ALA A 66 6.10 5.20 -1.37
CA ALA A 66 7.08 6.08 -2.00
C ALA A 66 7.92 6.86 -0.97
N THR A 67 7.29 7.28 0.14
CA THR A 67 7.95 7.96 1.26
C THR A 67 8.97 7.04 1.90
N ALA A 68 8.56 5.83 2.28
CA ALA A 68 9.43 4.85 2.92
C ALA A 68 10.61 4.42 2.03
N LEU A 69 10.41 4.30 0.71
CA LEU A 69 11.50 3.98 -0.22
C LEU A 69 12.50 5.14 -0.35
N LYS A 70 12.00 6.38 -0.38
CA LYS A 70 12.86 7.58 -0.42
C LYS A 70 13.70 7.70 0.85
N GLU A 71 13.11 7.50 2.03
CA GLU A 71 13.81 7.50 3.33
C GLU A 71 14.92 6.45 3.38
N LYS A 72 14.75 5.32 2.68
CA LYS A 72 15.76 4.27 2.51
C LYS A 72 16.81 4.56 1.42
N GLY A 73 16.79 5.75 0.82
CA GLY A 73 17.76 6.16 -0.20
C GLY A 73 17.53 5.55 -1.59
N VAL A 74 16.36 4.98 -1.87
CA VAL A 74 16.05 4.43 -3.20
C VAL A 74 15.92 5.57 -4.21
N ASP A 75 16.53 5.41 -5.38
CA ASP A 75 16.54 6.45 -6.40
C ASP A 75 15.14 6.75 -6.96
N LYS A 76 14.95 7.99 -7.45
CA LYS A 76 13.64 8.48 -7.90
C LYS A 76 13.05 7.66 -9.05
N LYS A 77 13.88 7.07 -9.94
CA LYS A 77 13.40 6.25 -11.05
C LYS A 77 12.85 4.94 -10.50
N ARG A 78 13.58 4.30 -9.59
CA ARG A 78 13.16 3.05 -8.94
C ARG A 78 11.94 3.22 -8.03
N VAL A 79 11.85 4.32 -7.29
CA VAL A 79 10.64 4.67 -6.53
C VAL A 79 9.43 4.79 -7.44
N LYS A 80 9.56 5.46 -8.59
CA LYS A 80 8.47 5.57 -9.58
C LYS A 80 8.03 4.20 -10.10
N GLU A 81 8.98 3.33 -10.45
CA GLU A 81 8.70 1.97 -10.93
C GLU A 81 7.92 1.13 -9.90
N LEU A 82 8.34 1.17 -8.64
CA LEU A 82 7.76 0.32 -7.59
C LEU A 82 6.40 0.82 -7.07
N THR A 83 6.14 2.12 -7.17
CA THR A 83 4.93 2.73 -6.56
C THR A 83 3.91 3.22 -7.58
N ASN A 84 4.33 3.40 -8.84
CA ASN A 84 3.55 4.04 -9.89
C ASN A 84 2.99 5.42 -9.46
N VAL A 85 3.75 6.14 -8.65
CA VAL A 85 3.48 7.52 -8.23
C VAL A 85 4.18 8.49 -9.18
N SER A 86 3.54 9.61 -9.54
CA SER A 86 4.13 10.60 -10.43
C SER A 86 5.35 11.27 -9.79
N ARG A 87 6.27 11.77 -10.62
CA ARG A 87 7.43 12.54 -10.14
C ARG A 87 6.98 13.73 -9.28
N SER A 88 5.95 14.46 -9.71
CA SER A 88 5.43 15.63 -8.97
C SER A 88 4.92 15.26 -7.57
N THR A 89 4.25 14.12 -7.41
CA THR A 89 3.81 13.64 -6.10
C THR A 89 4.99 13.20 -5.23
N ILE A 90 6.01 12.53 -5.81
CA ILE A 90 7.24 12.15 -5.08
C ILE A 90 7.99 13.40 -4.57
N TYR A 91 8.05 14.47 -5.37
CA TYR A 91 8.67 15.73 -4.95
C TYR A 91 7.91 16.42 -3.81
N ARG A 92 6.58 16.49 -3.89
CA ARG A 92 5.74 17.12 -2.84
C ARG A 92 5.86 16.44 -1.48
N VAL A 93 5.90 15.11 -1.46
CA VAL A 93 6.15 14.32 -0.25
C VAL A 93 7.49 14.67 0.38
N GLY A 94 8.46 15.13 -0.41
CA GLY A 94 9.75 15.61 0.08
C GLY A 94 9.71 16.95 0.79
N HIS A 95 8.84 17.86 0.38
CA HIS A 95 8.77 19.21 0.96
C HIS A 95 7.91 19.28 2.22
N GLU A 96 6.88 18.42 2.35
CA GLU A 96 6.06 18.35 3.58
C GLU A 96 6.84 17.88 4.82
N ASN A 97 8.02 17.26 4.64
CA ASN A 97 8.89 16.80 5.73
C ASN A 97 10.09 17.74 6.02
N ASP A 98 10.37 18.73 5.15
CA ASP A 98 11.44 19.72 5.36
C ASP A 98 10.92 20.97 6.12
N GLU A 99 9.60 21.12 6.26
CA GLU A 99 8.95 22.24 6.98
C GLU A 99 8.52 21.88 8.42
N ARG A 100 9.05 20.79 9.00
CA ARG A 100 8.80 20.38 10.40
C ARG A 100 10.05 20.36 11.25
#